data_AF-A0A5J4UKU4-F1
#
_entry.id   AF-A0A5J4UKU4-F1
#
_cell.length_a   1.000
_cell.length_b   1.000
_cell.length_c   1.000
_cell.angle_alpha   90.00
_cell.angle_beta   90.00
_cell.angle_gamma   90.00
#
_symmetry.space_group_name_H-M   'P 1'
#
loop_
_entity.id
_entity.type
_entity.pdbx_description
1 polymer ?
#
loop_
_entity_poly.entity_id
_entity_poly.type
_entity_poly.pdbx_seq_one_letter_code
_entity_poly.pdbx_strand_id
1 'polypeptide(L)'
;MVKILDIRKKKKEEIEADLKSFKKELLQLRIQKIANQNAQSLSKIRLVRKNIAKVLTVINQKRKAELKKFWSGKKIRHGIPIDLRPKKTRAIRRQLTKKQLSLKTRRQRRRQVKVADFAVRTA
;
A
#
# COMPACT_ATOMS: atom_id res chain seq x y z
N MET A 1 -13.93 -18.87 -9.73
CA MET A 1 -13.28 -17.85 -8.87
C MET A 1 -12.66 -16.78 -9.75
N VAL A 2 -12.90 -15.48 -9.49
CA VAL A 2 -12.34 -14.43 -10.35
C VAL A 2 -10.83 -14.30 -10.13
N LYS A 3 -10.07 -14.25 -11.23
CA LYS A 3 -8.62 -14.02 -11.22
C LYS A 3 -8.33 -12.53 -11.07
N ILE A 4 -7.34 -12.18 -10.24
CA ILE A 4 -7.04 -10.78 -9.91
C ILE A 4 -6.42 -10.04 -11.11
N LEU A 5 -5.64 -10.73 -11.93
CA LEU A 5 -4.99 -10.18 -13.11
C LEU A 5 -6.03 -9.57 -14.07
N ASP A 6 -7.15 -10.25 -14.26
CA ASP A 6 -8.20 -9.81 -15.18
C ASP A 6 -8.87 -8.54 -14.64
N ILE A 7 -9.17 -8.47 -13.34
CA ILE A 7 -9.73 -7.27 -12.68
C ILE A 7 -8.78 -6.08 -12.80
N ARG A 8 -7.47 -6.30 -12.75
CA ARG A 8 -6.48 -5.20 -12.87
C ARG A 8 -6.48 -4.58 -14.26
N LYS A 9 -6.67 -5.38 -15.31
CA LYS A 9 -6.72 -4.96 -16.72
C LYS A 9 -7.99 -4.16 -17.06
N LYS A 10 -9.09 -4.41 -16.35
CA LYS A 10 -10.37 -3.71 -16.54
C LYS A 10 -10.31 -2.21 -16.20
N LYS A 11 -11.22 -1.45 -16.83
CA LYS A 11 -11.43 -0.02 -16.55
C LYS A 11 -12.14 0.16 -15.21
N LYS A 12 -12.07 1.37 -14.62
CA LYS A 12 -12.67 1.67 -13.30
C LYS A 12 -14.18 1.41 -13.29
N GLU A 13 -14.89 1.84 -14.32
CA GLU A 13 -16.34 1.70 -14.46
C GLU A 13 -16.78 0.23 -14.50
N GLU A 14 -16.06 -0.60 -15.24
CA GLU A 14 -16.30 -2.05 -15.33
C GLU A 14 -16.11 -2.73 -13.97
N ILE A 15 -15.08 -2.35 -13.22
CA ILE A 15 -14.80 -2.89 -11.88
C ILE A 15 -15.92 -2.50 -10.90
N GLU A 16 -16.47 -1.28 -11.03
CA GLU A 16 -17.61 -0.83 -10.22
C GLU A 16 -18.91 -1.52 -10.60
N ALA A 17 -19.12 -1.82 -11.88
CA ALA A 17 -20.25 -2.62 -12.37
C ALA A 17 -20.19 -4.05 -11.84
N ASP A 18 -19.03 -4.71 -11.94
CA ASP A 18 -18.76 -6.03 -11.37
C ASP A 18 -19.04 -6.05 -9.85
N LEU A 19 -18.61 -5.00 -9.13
CA LEU A 19 -18.87 -4.88 -7.69
C LEU A 19 -20.37 -4.86 -7.39
N LYS A 20 -21.14 -4.10 -8.16
CA LYS A 20 -22.60 -4.00 -7.99
C LYS A 20 -23.28 -5.34 -8.30
N SER A 21 -22.87 -6.05 -9.36
CA SER A 21 -23.45 -7.34 -9.70
C SER A 21 -23.18 -8.39 -8.60
N PHE A 22 -21.93 -8.50 -8.11
CA PHE A 22 -21.60 -9.44 -7.04
C PHE A 22 -22.32 -9.14 -5.73
N LYS A 23 -22.59 -7.85 -5.42
CA LYS A 23 -23.38 -7.48 -4.24
C LYS A 23 -24.85 -7.90 -4.38
N LYS A 24 -25.44 -7.74 -5.56
CA LYS A 24 -26.82 -8.21 -5.84
C LYS A 24 -26.90 -9.73 -5.74
N GLU A 25 -25.95 -10.44 -6.35
CA GLU A 25 -25.85 -11.91 -6.27
C GLU A 25 -25.71 -12.38 -4.81
N LEU A 26 -24.87 -11.72 -4.01
CA LEU A 26 -24.72 -12.03 -2.59
C LEU A 26 -26.04 -11.86 -1.83
N LEU A 27 -26.80 -10.80 -2.12
CA LEU A 27 -28.10 -10.56 -1.47
C LEU A 27 -29.09 -11.68 -1.83
N GLN A 28 -29.17 -12.04 -3.11
CA GLN A 28 -30.04 -13.12 -3.57
C GLN A 28 -29.67 -14.47 -2.91
N LEU A 29 -28.39 -14.80 -2.83
CA LEU A 29 -27.93 -16.03 -2.15
C LEU A 29 -28.24 -16.02 -0.64
N ARG A 30 -28.28 -14.85 0.00
CA ARG A 30 -28.69 -14.73 1.42
C ARG A 30 -30.17 -14.98 1.60
N ILE A 31 -31.02 -14.47 0.71
CA ILE A 31 -32.46 -14.73 0.73
C ILE A 31 -32.72 -16.23 0.53
N GLN A 32 -32.07 -16.85 -0.45
CA GLN A 32 -32.17 -18.30 -0.71
C GLN A 32 -31.72 -19.14 0.49
N LYS A 33 -30.66 -18.70 1.18
CA LYS A 33 -30.20 -19.35 2.43
C LYS A 33 -31.29 -19.33 3.51
N ILE A 34 -31.99 -18.21 3.69
CA ILE A 34 -33.04 -18.07 4.71
C ILE A 34 -34.22 -18.99 4.40
N ALA A 35 -34.56 -19.15 3.11
CA ALA A 35 -35.58 -20.08 2.65
C ALA A 35 -35.17 -21.57 2.74
N ASN A 36 -34.05 -21.90 3.41
CA ASN A 36 -33.51 -23.25 3.60
C ASN A 36 -33.36 -24.07 2.30
N GLN A 37 -33.01 -23.41 1.19
CA GLN A 37 -32.77 -24.10 -0.09
C GLN A 37 -31.34 -24.70 -0.20
N ASN A 38 -31.25 -25.85 -0.89
CA ASN A 38 -30.08 -26.57 -1.43
C ASN A 38 -28.66 -26.16 -0.95
N ALA A 39 -27.90 -27.14 -0.45
CA ALA A 39 -26.52 -26.98 0.04
C ALA A 39 -25.52 -26.39 -0.98
N GLN A 40 -25.75 -26.58 -2.28
CA GLN A 40 -24.89 -26.05 -3.35
C GLN A 40 -24.96 -24.51 -3.47
N SER A 41 -26.04 -23.89 -3.00
CA SER A 41 -26.16 -22.41 -2.92
C SER A 41 -25.29 -21.84 -1.78
N LEU A 42 -25.12 -22.59 -0.69
CA LEU A 42 -24.35 -22.19 0.50
C LEU A 42 -22.84 -22.11 0.21
N SER A 43 -22.32 -23.03 -0.59
CA SER A 43 -20.90 -23.03 -0.98
C SER A 43 -20.54 -21.83 -1.87
N LYS A 44 -21.47 -21.38 -2.72
CA LYS A 44 -21.30 -20.20 -3.58
C LYS A 44 -21.18 -18.90 -2.79
N ILE A 45 -21.82 -18.78 -1.62
CA ILE A 45 -21.74 -17.56 -0.77
C ILE A 45 -20.28 -17.21 -0.44
N ARG A 46 -19.48 -18.21 -0.04
CA ARG A 46 -18.05 -17.99 0.28
C ARG A 46 -17.28 -17.48 -0.93
N LEU A 47 -17.56 -18.04 -2.11
CA LEU A 47 -16.92 -17.65 -3.36
C LEU A 47 -17.24 -16.20 -3.72
N VAL A 48 -18.51 -15.82 -3.70
CA VAL A 48 -18.96 -14.44 -4.02
C VAL A 48 -18.37 -13.44 -3.02
N ARG A 49 -18.35 -13.75 -1.72
CA ARG A 49 -17.69 -12.89 -0.70
C ARG A 49 -16.21 -12.66 -1.00
N LYS A 50 -15.49 -13.72 -1.40
CA LYS A 50 -14.07 -13.62 -1.77
C LYS A 50 -13.88 -12.83 -3.06
N ASN A 51 -14.78 -12.96 -4.05
CA ASN A 51 -14.74 -12.15 -5.26
C ASN A 51 -14.95 -10.64 -4.94
N ILE A 52 -15.93 -10.29 -4.11
CA ILE A 52 -16.16 -8.90 -3.65
C ILE A 52 -14.90 -8.34 -2.97
N ALA A 53 -14.29 -9.12 -2.07
CA ALA A 53 -13.07 -8.69 -1.37
C ALA A 53 -11.92 -8.43 -2.35
N LYS A 54 -11.74 -9.27 -3.37
CA LYS A 54 -10.71 -9.06 -4.41
C LYS A 54 -10.95 -7.79 -5.22
N VAL A 55 -12.20 -7.55 -5.65
CA VAL A 55 -12.58 -6.36 -6.42
C VAL A 55 -12.31 -5.09 -5.60
N LEU A 56 -12.78 -5.03 -4.35
CA LEU A 56 -12.53 -3.90 -3.45
C LEU A 56 -11.04 -3.67 -3.20
N THR A 57 -10.25 -4.75 -3.08
CA THR A 57 -8.80 -4.66 -2.91
C THR A 57 -8.15 -3.97 -4.11
N VAL A 58 -8.53 -4.33 -5.33
CA VAL A 58 -8.00 -3.70 -6.54
C VAL A 58 -8.41 -2.23 -6.65
N ILE A 59 -9.67 -1.89 -6.34
CA ILE A 59 -10.14 -0.49 -6.30
C ILE A 59 -9.29 0.34 -5.33
N ASN A 60 -9.10 -0.16 -4.11
CA ASN A 60 -8.33 0.54 -3.07
C ASN A 60 -6.85 0.66 -3.45
N GLN A 61 -6.27 -0.37 -4.09
CA GLN A 61 -4.91 -0.33 -4.61
C GLN A 61 -4.76 0.75 -5.69
N LYS A 62 -5.65 0.80 -6.70
CA LYS A 62 -5.64 1.81 -7.77
C LYS A 62 -5.77 3.22 -7.20
N ARG A 63 -6.79 3.47 -6.36
CA ARG A 63 -7.01 4.76 -5.69
C ARG A 63 -5.78 5.21 -4.89
N LYS A 64 -5.19 4.32 -4.09
CA LYS A 64 -3.99 4.65 -3.28
C LYS A 64 -2.77 4.90 -4.16
N ALA A 65 -2.62 4.19 -5.27
CA ALA A 65 -1.51 4.38 -6.20
C ALA A 65 -1.61 5.74 -6.92
N GLU A 66 -2.80 6.10 -7.39
CA GLU A 66 -3.08 7.42 -8.01
C GLU A 66 -2.80 8.56 -7.03
N LEU A 67 -3.30 8.44 -5.79
CA LEU A 67 -3.02 9.42 -4.73
C LEU A 67 -1.51 9.54 -4.44
N LYS A 68 -0.79 8.42 -4.36
CA LYS A 68 0.68 8.45 -4.17
C LYS A 68 1.38 9.15 -5.33
N LYS A 69 0.98 8.90 -6.58
CA LYS A 69 1.53 9.58 -7.76
C LYS A 69 1.30 11.09 -7.68
N PHE A 70 0.07 11.51 -7.35
CA PHE A 70 -0.29 12.93 -7.22
C PHE A 70 0.51 13.67 -6.13
N TRP A 71 0.79 13.01 -5.01
CA TRP A 71 1.56 13.58 -3.91
C TRP A 71 3.08 13.39 -4.07
N SER A 72 3.53 12.57 -5.02
CA SER A 72 4.94 12.38 -5.32
C SER A 72 5.58 13.68 -5.79
N GLY A 73 6.75 14.04 -5.24
CA GLY A 73 7.49 15.24 -5.63
C GLY A 73 7.04 16.55 -4.95
N LYS A 74 5.88 16.59 -4.28
CA LYS A 74 5.47 17.78 -3.52
C LYS A 74 6.35 17.93 -2.27
N LYS A 75 7.06 19.06 -2.15
CA LYS A 75 8.05 19.32 -1.08
C LYS A 75 7.45 19.44 0.33
N ILE A 76 6.14 19.58 0.47
CA ILE A 76 5.49 19.84 1.76
C ILE A 76 5.20 18.52 2.49
N ARG A 77 6.11 18.07 3.35
CA ARG A 77 5.87 16.92 4.26
C ARG A 77 4.65 17.11 5.16
N HIS A 78 4.31 18.35 5.51
CA HIS A 78 3.19 18.70 6.38
C HIS A 78 1.83 18.66 5.67
N GLY A 79 1.79 18.73 4.34
CA GLY A 79 0.56 18.67 3.53
C GLY A 79 0.19 17.25 3.06
N ILE A 80 1.07 16.26 3.22
CA ILE A 80 0.79 14.88 2.83
C ILE A 80 -0.18 14.25 3.85
N PRO A 81 -1.30 13.65 3.40
CA PRO A 81 -2.22 12.90 4.24
C PRO A 81 -1.52 11.81 5.07
N ILE A 82 -1.95 11.61 6.31
CA ILE A 82 -1.34 10.66 7.27
C ILE A 82 -1.27 9.24 6.68
N ASP A 83 -2.30 8.80 5.94
CA ASP A 83 -2.39 7.46 5.33
C ASP A 83 -1.35 7.16 4.26
N LEU A 84 -0.77 8.21 3.67
CA LEU A 84 0.26 8.11 2.64
C LEU A 84 1.68 8.19 3.22
N ARG A 85 1.82 8.61 4.49
CA ARG A 85 3.11 8.68 5.17
C ARG A 85 3.65 7.26 5.42
N PRO A 86 4.97 7.06 5.39
CA PRO A 86 5.54 5.77 5.75
C PRO A 86 5.24 5.43 7.21
N LYS A 87 4.64 4.25 7.45
CA LYS A 87 4.36 3.74 8.79
C LYS A 87 5.65 3.18 9.39
N LYS A 88 6.29 3.97 10.25
CA LYS A 88 7.50 3.60 11.03
C LYS A 88 7.22 3.82 12.52
N THR A 89 8.09 3.30 13.38
CA THR A 89 8.00 3.57 14.82
C THR A 89 8.11 5.07 15.10
N ARG A 90 7.52 5.52 16.22
CA ARG A 90 7.55 6.94 16.62
C ARG A 90 8.98 7.43 16.83
N ALA A 91 9.85 6.61 17.42
CA ALA A 91 11.27 6.89 17.60
C ALA A 91 11.96 7.16 16.25
N ILE A 92 11.79 6.28 15.27
CA ILE A 92 12.39 6.45 13.93
C ILE A 92 11.84 7.70 13.22
N ARG A 93 10.58 8.09 13.44
CA ARG A 93 10.02 9.32 12.85
C ARG A 93 10.58 10.60 13.48
N ARG A 94 11.00 10.55 14.75
CA ARG A 94 11.51 11.69 15.52
C ARG A 94 13.03 11.85 15.47
N GLN A 95 13.76 10.80 15.12
CA GLN A 95 15.22 10.86 15.00
C GLN A 95 15.67 11.88 13.94
N LEU A 96 16.90 12.37 14.08
CA LEU A 96 17.54 13.25 13.11
C LEU A 96 17.65 12.59 11.73
N THR A 97 17.55 13.39 10.68
CA THR A 97 17.80 12.92 9.31
C THR A 97 19.28 12.58 9.11
N LYS A 98 19.59 11.66 8.18
CA LYS A 98 20.99 11.32 7.84
C LYS A 98 21.84 12.56 7.50
N LYS A 99 21.25 13.53 6.79
CA LYS A 99 21.89 14.81 6.49
C LYS A 99 22.25 15.55 7.78
N GLN A 100 21.30 15.73 8.70
CA GLN A 100 21.53 16.39 9.99
C GLN A 100 22.59 15.67 10.82
N LEU A 101 22.56 14.34 10.90
CA LEU A 101 23.58 13.56 11.61
C LEU A 101 24.98 13.72 11.00
N SER A 102 25.05 13.89 9.67
CA SER A 102 26.32 14.09 8.96
C SER A 102 26.84 15.54 8.99
N LEU A 103 26.04 16.50 9.48
CA LEU A 103 26.46 17.89 9.54
C LEU A 103 27.61 18.02 10.56
N LYS A 104 28.76 18.44 10.05
CA LYS A 104 29.95 18.74 10.84
C LYS A 104 30.31 20.21 10.65
N THR A 105 30.89 20.83 11.67
CA THR A 105 31.37 22.21 11.56
C THR A 105 32.53 22.30 10.56
N ARG A 106 32.73 23.47 9.95
CA ARG A 106 33.84 23.72 9.01
C ARG A 106 35.21 23.38 9.64
N ARG A 107 35.37 23.70 10.93
CA ARG A 107 36.57 23.37 11.73
C ARG A 107 36.78 21.86 11.86
N GLN A 108 35.74 21.10 12.21
CA GLN A 108 35.83 19.65 12.35
C GLN A 108 36.11 18.97 11.01
N ARG A 109 35.50 19.43 9.91
CA ARG A 109 35.77 18.91 8.56
C ARG A 109 37.23 19.12 8.17
N ARG A 110 37.80 20.31 8.37
CA ARG A 110 39.22 20.59 8.10
C ARG A 110 40.18 19.70 8.90
N ARG A 111 39.84 19.36 10.15
CA ARG A 111 40.66 18.48 10.99
C ARG A 111 40.64 17.03 10.50
N GLN A 112 39.50 16.54 10.01
CA GLN A 112 39.33 15.16 9.57
C GLN A 112 40.01 14.84 8.23
N VAL A 113 40.21 15.82 7.34
CA VAL A 113 40.93 15.61 6.07
C VAL A 113 42.41 15.27 6.29
N LYS A 114 42.97 15.62 7.45
CA LYS A 114 44.41 15.50 7.74
C LYS A 114 44.85 14.10 8.22
N VAL A 115 43.99 13.09 8.20
CA VAL A 115 44.39 11.73 8.58
C VAL A 115 44.88 11.02 7.32
N ALA A 116 46.18 10.75 7.24
CA ALA A 116 46.76 9.98 6.14
C ALA A 116 46.60 8.48 6.43
N ASP A 117 46.14 7.72 5.43
CA ASP A 117 46.14 6.26 5.49
C ASP A 117 47.59 5.78 5.36
N PHE A 118 48.14 5.19 6.41
CA PHE A 118 49.46 4.58 6.39
C PHE A 118 49.31 3.05 6.32
N ALA A 119 49.92 2.43 5.31
CA ALA A 119 50.05 0.98 5.23
C ALA A 119 51.33 0.55 5.95
N VAL A 120 51.20 -0.34 6.93
CA VAL A 120 52.35 -0.98 7.59
C VAL A 120 52.58 -2.33 6.90
N ARG A 121 53.82 -2.61 6.44
CA ARG A 121 54.16 -3.97 5.98
C ARG A 121 54.23 -4.88 7.20
N THR A 122 53.35 -5.88 7.26
CA THR A 122 53.46 -6.97 8.24
C THR A 122 54.66 -7.83 7.87
N ALA A 123 55.50 -8.12 8.88
CA ALA A 123 56.70 -8.94 8.76
C ALA A 123 56.38 -10.41 8.48
#